data_AF-X1GFS3-F1
#
_entry.id   AF-X1GFS3-F1
#
_cell.length_a   1.000
_cell.length_b   1.000
_cell.length_c   1.000
_cell.angle_alpha   90.00
_cell.angle_beta   90.00
_cell.angle_gamma   90.00
#
_symmetry.space_group_name_H-M   'P 1'
#
loop_
_entity.id
_entity.type
_entity.pdbx_description
1 polymer ?
#
loop_
_entity_poly.entity_id
_entity_poly.type
_entity_poly.pdbx_seq_one_letter_code
_entity_poly.pdbx_strand_id
1 'polypeptide(L)'
;AIIVHSLEENELGKESFKHVKNWADKIKQFSGDIPVVVFSNKIDLVSEDNLDSGEIQKLVDDRNFLGYYMTSAKTGKGVITAFDVIIDALYIKFRELSPIS
;
A
#
# COMPACT_ATOMS: atom_id res chain seq x y z
N ALA A 1 -7.00 -3.98 3.96
CA ALA A 1 -7.06 -2.51 3.96
C ALA A 1 -6.06 -1.96 2.95
N ILE A 2 -6.31 -0.74 2.47
CA ILE A 2 -5.40 0.00 1.59
C ILE A 2 -4.99 1.26 2.35
N ILE A 3 -3.68 1.50 2.48
CA ILE A 3 -3.14 2.76 3.02
C ILE A 3 -2.53 3.53 1.87
N VAL A 4 -2.79 4.84 1.79
CA VAL A 4 -2.29 5.69 0.71
C VAL A 4 -1.42 6.79 1.29
N HIS A 5 -0.25 7.03 0.69
CA HIS A 5 0.55 8.24 0.94
C HIS A 5 0.84 8.97 -0.37
N SER A 6 1.25 10.23 -0.28
CA SER A 6 1.61 11.06 -1.44
C SER A 6 3.10 10.99 -1.70
N LEU A 7 3.48 10.99 -2.98
CA LEU A 7 4.86 11.11 -3.46
C LEU A 7 5.28 12.56 -3.73
N GLU A 8 4.44 13.55 -3.40
CA GLU A 8 4.83 14.95 -3.52
C GLU A 8 6.11 15.27 -2.75
N GLU A 9 7.09 15.87 -3.43
CA GLU A 9 8.35 16.33 -2.84
C GLU A 9 8.18 17.65 -2.06
N ASN A 10 7.19 17.67 -1.16
CA ASN A 10 6.92 18.78 -0.23
C ASN A 10 6.66 18.25 1.18
N GLU A 11 6.51 19.16 2.15
CA GLU A 11 6.34 18.77 3.55
C GLU A 11 5.06 17.95 3.81
N LEU A 12 3.98 18.19 3.06
CA LEU A 12 2.75 17.41 3.17
C LEU A 12 2.94 15.98 2.65
N GLY A 13 3.67 15.80 1.56
CA GLY A 13 4.01 14.49 1.02
C GLY A 13 4.86 13.68 1.99
N LYS A 14 5.94 14.27 2.52
CA LYS A 14 6.78 13.65 3.55
C LYS A 14 5.99 13.29 4.81
N GLU A 15 5.10 14.17 5.28
CA GLU A 15 4.28 13.90 6.46
C GLU A 15 3.26 12.78 6.21
N SER A 16 2.70 12.69 5.00
CA SER A 16 1.78 11.62 4.64
C SER A 16 2.41 10.23 4.75
N PHE A 17 3.71 10.10 4.43
CA PHE A 17 4.44 8.85 4.59
C PHE A 17 4.58 8.46 6.08
N LYS A 18 4.86 9.42 6.97
CA LYS A 18 4.94 9.15 8.42
C LYS A 18 3.61 8.63 8.96
N HIS A 19 2.49 9.09 8.41
CA HIS A 19 1.16 8.63 8.82
C HIS A 19 0.85 7.18 8.42
N VAL A 20 1.59 6.56 7.48
CA VAL A 20 1.38 5.15 7.12
C VAL A 20 1.53 4.24 8.33
N LYS A 21 2.53 4.50 9.19
CA LYS A 21 2.74 3.75 10.45
C LYS A 21 1.55 3.92 11.40
N ASN A 22 1.07 5.15 11.57
CA ASN A 22 -0.08 5.42 12.45
C ASN A 22 -1.36 4.73 11.96
N TRP A 23 -1.59 4.71 10.64
CA TRP A 23 -2.72 4.00 10.05
C TRP A 23 -2.58 2.49 10.20
N ALA A 24 -1.38 1.95 10.01
CA ALA A 24 -1.09 0.53 10.26
C ALA A 24 -1.46 0.12 11.70
N ASP A 25 -1.02 0.91 12.68
CA ASP A 25 -1.26 0.62 14.10
C ASP A 25 -2.77 0.69 14.42
N LYS A 26 -3.49 1.67 13.88
CA LYS A 26 -4.95 1.77 14.03
C LYS A 26 -5.68 0.60 13.38
N ILE A 27 -5.28 0.18 12.17
CA ILE A 27 -5.87 -0.96 11.49
C ILE A 27 -5.67 -2.23 12.33
N LYS A 28 -4.46 -2.45 12.84
CA LYS A 28 -4.17 -3.60 13.72
C LYS A 28 -5.01 -3.56 14.99
N GLN A 29 -5.15 -2.38 15.60
CA GLN A 29 -5.93 -2.18 16.82
C GLN A 29 -7.43 -2.49 16.64
N PHE A 30 -8.05 -2.00 15.56
CA PHE A 30 -9.51 -2.06 15.40
C PHE A 30 -10.00 -3.19 14.49
N SER A 31 -9.15 -3.73 13.62
CA SER A 31 -9.52 -4.76 12.65
C SER A 31 -8.73 -6.06 12.80
N GLY A 32 -7.75 -6.10 13.71
CA GLY A 32 -6.89 -7.26 13.90
C GLY A 32 -5.93 -7.46 12.73
N ASP A 33 -5.63 -8.72 12.41
CA ASP A 33 -4.67 -9.07 11.36
C ASP A 33 -5.37 -9.27 10.00
N ILE A 34 -5.42 -8.19 9.23
CA ILE A 34 -5.98 -8.19 7.87
C ILE A 34 -4.91 -7.87 6.85
N PRO A 35 -5.02 -8.35 5.60
CA PRO A 35 -4.08 -7.99 4.55
C PRO A 35 -4.06 -6.47 4.33
N VAL A 36 -2.87 -5.88 4.26
CA VAL A 36 -2.67 -4.44 4.01
C VAL A 36 -1.76 -4.27 2.81
N VAL A 37 -2.12 -3.35 1.91
CA VAL A 37 -1.28 -2.92 0.78
C VAL A 37 -1.11 -1.39 0.84
N VAL A 38 0.08 -0.90 0.49
CA VAL A 38 0.39 0.53 0.49
C VAL A 38 0.40 1.08 -0.94
N PHE A 39 -0.30 2.18 -1.16
CA PHE A 39 -0.29 2.89 -2.44
C PHE A 39 0.55 4.16 -2.28
N SER A 40 1.70 4.17 -2.95
CA SER A 40 2.56 5.34 -3.09
C SER A 40 2.03 6.16 -4.26
N ASN A 41 1.11 7.08 -3.97
CA ASN A 41 0.27 7.74 -4.98
C ASN A 41 0.89 9.05 -5.47
N LYS A 42 0.38 9.53 -6.61
CA LYS A 42 0.85 10.71 -7.36
C LYS A 42 2.24 10.52 -7.98
N ILE A 43 2.53 9.32 -8.47
CA ILE A 43 3.79 9.04 -9.18
C ILE A 43 3.99 9.93 -10.42
N ASP A 44 2.92 10.52 -10.96
CA ASP A 44 2.99 11.49 -12.05
C ASP A 44 3.72 12.80 -11.69
N LEU A 45 4.04 13.01 -10.41
CA LEU A 45 4.75 14.21 -9.92
C LEU A 45 6.24 13.97 -9.68
N VAL A 46 6.74 12.74 -9.82
CA VAL A 46 8.12 12.35 -9.48
C VAL A 46 8.82 11.76 -10.70
N SER A 47 10.09 12.10 -10.88
CA SER A 47 10.94 11.46 -11.90
C SER A 47 11.32 10.05 -11.46
N GLU A 48 11.40 9.09 -12.40
CA GLU A 48 11.81 7.71 -12.07
C GLU A 48 13.22 7.66 -11.46
N ASP A 49 14.09 8.62 -11.79
CA ASP A 49 15.45 8.75 -11.24
C ASP A 49 15.49 9.16 -9.75
N ASN A 50 14.41 9.72 -9.22
CA ASN A 50 14.34 10.24 -7.84
C ASN A 50 13.61 9.29 -6.87
N LEU A 51 13.20 8.11 -7.33
CA LEU A 51 12.46 7.16 -6.50
C LEU A 51 13.40 6.41 -5.56
N ASP A 52 13.61 6.94 -4.35
CA ASP A 52 14.12 6.14 -3.24
C ASP A 52 12.97 5.34 -2.60
N SER A 53 12.93 4.05 -2.89
CA SER A 53 11.94 3.13 -2.35
C SER A 53 12.41 2.38 -1.09
N GLY A 54 13.60 2.66 -0.57
CA GLY A 54 14.19 1.93 0.55
C GLY A 54 13.36 2.02 1.83
N GLU A 55 12.88 3.21 2.19
CA GLU A 55 12.09 3.41 3.41
C GLU A 55 10.73 2.71 3.36
N ILE A 56 10.03 2.77 2.22
CA ILE A 56 8.72 2.13 2.06
C ILE A 56 8.86 0.60 1.99
N GLN A 57 9.89 0.09 1.32
CA GLN A 57 10.18 -1.34 1.28
C GLN A 57 10.40 -1.87 2.70
N LYS A 58 11.28 -1.22 3.48
CA LYS A 58 11.53 -1.60 4.87
C LYS A 58 10.24 -1.58 5.70
N LEU A 59 9.39 -0.56 5.53
CA LEU A 59 8.13 -0.48 6.25
C LEU A 59 7.18 -1.64 5.90
N VAL A 60 7.07 -2.00 4.63
CA VAL A 60 6.24 -3.12 4.16
C VAL A 60 6.74 -4.44 4.74
N ASP A 61 8.05 -4.66 4.73
CA ASP A 61 8.67 -5.88 5.26
C ASP A 61 8.49 -5.98 6.79
N ASP A 62 8.83 -4.91 7.51
CA ASP A 62 8.71 -4.84 8.99
C ASP A 62 7.27 -5.06 9.48
N ARG A 63 6.27 -4.76 8.64
CA ARG A 63 4.84 -4.88 8.97
C ARG A 63 4.15 -6.09 8.35
N ASN A 64 4.87 -6.90 7.56
CA ASN A 64 4.32 -8.03 6.82
C ASN A 64 3.11 -7.63 5.94
N PHE A 65 3.24 -6.50 5.23
CA PHE A 65 2.23 -6.04 4.28
C PHE A 65 2.35 -6.81 2.96
N LEU A 66 1.27 -6.80 2.16
CA LEU A 66 1.24 -7.43 0.84
C LEU A 66 2.22 -6.80 -0.16
N GLY A 67 2.62 -5.54 0.08
CA GLY A 67 3.48 -4.79 -0.83
C GLY A 67 3.23 -3.29 -0.77
N TYR A 68 4.03 -2.54 -1.53
CA TYR A 68 3.70 -1.18 -1.94
C TYR A 68 3.68 -1.09 -3.47
N TYR A 69 2.86 -0.17 -3.99
CA TYR A 69 2.69 0.04 -5.42
C TYR A 69 2.73 1.53 -5.74
N MET A 70 3.54 1.88 -6.74
CA MET A 70 3.61 3.23 -7.28
C MET A 70 2.38 3.48 -8.15
N THR A 71 1.56 4.44 -7.76
CA THR A 71 0.25 4.69 -8.36
C THR A 71 0.06 6.15 -8.74
N SER A 72 -0.74 6.40 -9.76
CA SER A 72 -1.29 7.72 -10.08
C SER A 72 -2.78 7.57 -10.29
N ALA A 73 -3.57 8.02 -9.32
CA ALA A 73 -5.02 8.11 -9.47
C ALA A 73 -5.42 9.02 -10.65
N LYS A 74 -4.56 9.99 -11.01
CA LYS A 74 -4.80 10.95 -12.11
C LYS A 74 -4.68 10.30 -13.49
N THR A 75 -3.68 9.46 -13.69
CA THR A 75 -3.39 8.83 -14.99
C THR A 75 -3.86 7.38 -15.09
N GLY A 76 -4.20 6.76 -13.95
CA GLY A 76 -4.49 5.33 -13.84
C GLY A 76 -3.25 4.44 -13.72
N LYS A 77 -2.02 5.00 -13.84
CA LYS A 77 -0.77 4.21 -13.73
C LYS A 77 -0.75 3.43 -12.41
N GLY A 78 -0.56 2.11 -12.50
CA GLY A 78 -0.39 1.20 -11.37
C GLY A 78 -1.65 0.92 -10.54
N VAL A 79 -2.77 1.62 -10.76
CA VAL A 79 -3.95 1.51 -9.88
C VAL A 79 -4.58 0.13 -9.95
N ILE A 80 -4.84 -0.39 -11.16
CA ILE A 80 -5.47 -1.71 -11.33
C ILE A 80 -4.60 -2.81 -10.70
N THR A 81 -3.30 -2.83 -11.03
CA THR A 81 -2.35 -3.79 -10.46
C THR A 81 -2.32 -3.76 -8.93
N ALA A 82 -2.36 -2.57 -8.33
CA ALA A 82 -2.34 -2.43 -6.87
C ALA A 82 -3.63 -2.95 -6.20
N PHE A 83 -4.79 -2.81 -6.88
CA PHE A 83 -6.05 -3.40 -6.43
C PHE A 83 -6.11 -4.92 -6.63
N ASP A 84 -5.62 -5.43 -7.76
CA ASP A 84 -5.60 -6.86 -8.06
C ASP A 84 -4.87 -7.64 -6.95
N VAL A 85 -3.76 -7.11 -6.42
CA VAL A 85 -2.98 -7.74 -5.35
C VAL A 85 -3.80 -8.00 -4.09
N ILE A 86 -4.60 -7.02 -3.64
CA ILE A 86 -5.44 -7.22 -2.46
C ILE A 86 -6.66 -8.10 -2.76
N ILE A 87 -7.20 -8.02 -3.98
CA ILE A 87 -8.29 -8.89 -4.43
C ILE A 87 -7.84 -10.35 -4.42
N ASP A 88 -6.69 -10.65 -5.00
CA ASP A 88 -6.10 -11.99 -5.07
C ASP A 88 -5.82 -12.54 -3.67
N ALA A 89 -5.21 -11.73 -2.79
CA ALA A 89 -4.95 -12.13 -1.41
C ALA A 89 -6.24 -12.48 -0.65
N LEU A 90 -7.30 -11.70 -0.84
CA LEU A 90 -8.61 -11.98 -0.24
C LEU A 90 -9.25 -13.23 -0.84
N TYR A 91 -9.22 -13.37 -2.17
CA TYR A 91 -9.79 -14.52 -2.88
C TYR A 91 -9.12 -15.83 -2.43
N ILE A 92 -7.79 -15.87 -2.37
CA ILE A 92 -7.04 -17.03 -1.88
C ILE A 92 -7.45 -17.36 -0.44
N LYS A 93 -7.43 -16.37 0.45
CA LYS A 93 -7.79 -16.55 1.86
C LYS A 93 -9.20 -17.12 2.02
N PHE A 94 -10.19 -16.61 1.30
CA PHE A 94 -11.56 -17.10 1.42
C PHE A 94 -11.80 -18.43 0.72
N ARG A 95 -11.10 -18.72 -0.38
CA ARG A 95 -11.16 -20.02 -1.04
C ARG A 95 -10.58 -21.13 -0.16
N GLU A 96 -9.47 -20.87 0.54
CA GLU A 96 -8.89 -21.83 1.50
C GLU A 96 -9.82 -22.11 2.69
N LEU A 97 -10.59 -21.11 3.10
CA LEU A 97 -11.60 -21.24 4.17
C LEU A 97 -12.90 -21.93 3.72
N SER A 98 -13.07 -22.14 2.42
CA SER A 98 -14.20 -22.87 1.83
C SER A 98 -13.69 -23.91 0.82
N PRO A 99 -12.94 -24.94 1.27
CA PRO A 99 -12.59 -26.02 0.37
C PRO A 99 -13.89 -26.64 -0.15
N ILE A 100 -14.05 -26.68 -1.48
CA ILE A 100 -15.19 -27.34 -2.10
C ILE A 100 -15.14 -28.80 -1.66
N SER A 101 -16.09 -29.19 -0.80
CA SER A 101 -16.32 -30.56 -0.36
C SER A 101 -16.82 -31.43 -1.50
#